data_AF-A0A3B0PC16-F1
#
_entry.id   AF-A0A3B0PC16-F1
#
_cell.length_a   1.000
_cell.length_b   1.000
_cell.length_c   1.000
_cell.angle_alpha   90.00
_cell.angle_beta   90.00
_cell.angle_gamma   90.00
#
_symmetry.space_group_name_H-M   'P 1'
#
loop_
_entity.id
_entity.type
_entity.pdbx_description
1 polymer ?
#
loop_
_entity_poly.entity_id
_entity_poly.type
_entity_poly.pdbx_seq_one_letter_code
_entity_poly.pdbx_strand_id
1 'polypeptide(L)' 'MLERIEVCRDFAFNQVQKQKEQFSSLGLVTDFKVCYHTYDKQYEIDQLKVFAKMINEGLVYQDYKPIYW' A
#
# COMPACT_ATOMS: atom_id res chain seq x y z
N MET A 1 -10.11 10.65 13.46
CA MET A 1 -9.21 9.53 13.03
C MET A 1 -9.55 9.09 11.63
N LEU A 2 -10.83 8.79 11.34
CA LEU A 2 -11.32 8.49 9.99
C LEU A 2 -11.01 9.61 8.98
N GLU A 3 -11.24 10.86 9.37
CA GLU A 3 -10.91 12.04 8.56
C GLU A 3 -9.44 12.10 8.09
N ARG A 4 -8.48 11.69 8.93
CA ARG A 4 -7.06 11.68 8.54
C ARG A 4 -6.75 10.60 7.50
N ILE A 5 -7.38 9.44 7.62
CA ILE A 5 -7.20 8.33 6.67
C ILE A 5 -7.76 8.73 5.31
N GLU A 6 -8.91 9.40 5.28
CA GLU A 6 -9.51 9.95 4.06
C GLU A 6 -8.58 10.95 3.38
N VAL A 7 -8.05 11.93 4.12
CA VAL A 7 -7.08 12.91 3.58
C VAL A 7 -5.83 12.23 3.02
N CYS A 8 -5.29 11.21 3.70
CA CYS A 8 -4.13 10.46 3.19
C CYS A 8 -4.48 9.68 1.90
N ARG A 9 -5.67 9.09 1.82
CA ARG A 9 -6.14 8.37 0.62
C ARG A 9 -6.33 9.30 -0.56
N ASP A 10 -6.95 10.45 -0.35
CA ASP A 10 -7.13 11.46 -1.39
C ASP A 10 -5.79 11.98 -1.90
N PHE A 11 -4.85 12.26 -0.99
CA PHE A 11 -3.50 12.64 -1.37
C PHE A 11 -2.81 11.56 -2.22
N ALA A 12 -2.86 10.29 -1.76
CA ALA A 12 -2.27 9.17 -2.49
C ALA A 12 -2.89 9.00 -3.88
N PHE A 13 -4.22 9.07 -3.98
CA PHE A 13 -4.95 8.98 -5.25
C PHE A 13 -4.53 10.09 -6.22
N ASN A 14 -4.50 11.33 -5.76
CA ASN A 14 -4.08 12.48 -6.57
C ASN A 14 -2.64 12.33 -7.07
N GLN A 15 -1.76 11.79 -6.24
CA GLN A 15 -0.36 11.58 -6.62
C GLN A 15 -0.20 10.45 -7.64
N VAL A 16 -0.99 9.38 -7.53
CA VAL A 16 -1.04 8.31 -8.54
C VAL A 16 -1.44 8.87 -9.91
N GLN A 17 -2.45 9.74 -9.99
CA GLN A 17 -2.86 10.32 -11.27
C GLN A 17 -1.73 11.14 -11.92
N LYS A 18 -1.07 12.00 -11.15
CA LYS A 18 0.08 12.79 -11.63
C LYS A 18 1.22 11.88 -12.15
N GLN A 19 1.52 10.81 -11.41
CA GLN A 19 2.55 9.86 -11.83
C GLN A 19 2.16 9.12 -13.11
N LYS A 20 0.87 8.74 -13.27
CA LYS A 20 0.38 8.10 -14.50
C LYS A 20 0.57 9.01 -15.72
N GLU A 21 0.25 10.29 -15.60
CA GLU A 21 0.47 11.28 -16.67
C GLU A 21 1.95 11.41 -17.02
N GLN A 22 2.82 11.48 -16.02
CA GLN A 22 4.27 11.55 -16.19
C GLN A 22 4.84 10.28 -16.84
N PHE A 23 4.41 9.10 -16.41
CA PHE A 23 4.87 7.84 -17.02
C PHE A 23 4.34 7.66 -18.44
N SER A 24 3.12 8.13 -18.71
CA SER A 24 2.57 8.13 -20.06
C SER A 24 3.36 9.05 -20.98
N SER A 25 3.81 10.22 -20.51
CA SER A 25 4.62 11.15 -21.32
C SER A 25 6.03 10.62 -21.60
N LEU A 26 6.56 9.78 -20.70
CA LEU A 26 7.82 9.05 -20.89
C LEU A 26 7.69 7.84 -21.84
N GLY A 27 6.48 7.53 -22.33
CA GLY A 27 6.25 6.44 -23.28
C GLY A 27 6.32 5.05 -22.65
N LEU A 28 6.03 4.93 -21.35
CA LEU A 28 6.07 3.64 -20.66
C LEU A 28 5.00 2.69 -21.22
N VAL A 29 5.42 1.49 -21.64
CA VAL A 29 4.52 0.47 -22.20
C VAL A 29 3.85 -0.29 -21.06
N THR A 30 2.71 0.21 -20.60
CA THR A 30 1.92 -0.41 -19.53
C THR A 30 0.43 -0.06 -19.67
N ASP A 31 -0.44 -0.84 -19.02
CA ASP A 31 -1.87 -0.54 -18.93
C ASP A 31 -2.15 0.32 -17.69
N PHE A 32 -2.23 1.63 -17.87
CA PHE A 32 -2.55 2.57 -16.79
C PHE A 32 -3.99 2.47 -16.26
N LYS A 33 -4.86 1.65 -16.88
CA LYS A 33 -6.20 1.35 -16.36
C LYS A 33 -6.19 0.22 -15.34
N VAL A 34 -5.22 -0.70 -15.44
CA VAL A 34 -5.08 -1.83 -14.53
C VAL A 34 -3.90 -1.56 -13.59
N CYS A 35 -4.21 -1.00 -12.41
CA CYS A 35 -3.22 -0.72 -11.38
C CYS A 35 -3.69 -1.30 -10.05
N TYR A 36 -2.77 -1.88 -9.29
CA TYR A 36 -3.02 -2.27 -7.90
C TYR A 36 -2.63 -1.11 -6.97
N HIS A 37 -3.38 -0.91 -5.89
CA HIS A 37 -3.00 0.02 -4.84
C HIS A 37 -2.89 -0.74 -3.52
N THR A 38 -1.88 -0.39 -2.73
CA THR A 38 -1.64 -1.05 -1.44
C THR A 38 -2.74 -0.75 -0.41
N TYR A 39 -3.51 0.32 -0.61
CA TYR A 39 -4.67 0.67 0.20
C TYR A 39 -5.97 0.01 -0.28
N ASP A 40 -5.95 -0.76 -1.37
CA ASP A 40 -7.13 -1.50 -1.82
C ASP A 40 -7.45 -2.61 -0.81
N LYS A 41 -8.73 -2.76 -0.43
CA LYS A 41 -9.14 -3.74 0.58
C LYS A 41 -8.67 -5.16 0.27
N GLN A 42 -8.68 -5.55 -1.00
CA GLN A 42 -8.22 -6.88 -1.41
C GLN A 42 -6.73 -7.06 -1.15
N TYR A 43 -5.92 -6.04 -1.41
CA TYR A 43 -4.48 -6.04 -1.13
C TYR A 43 -4.22 -6.15 0.37
N GLU A 44 -4.92 -5.34 1.19
CA GLU A 44 -4.85 -5.38 2.65
C GLU A 44 -5.23 -6.78 3.20
N ILE A 45 -6.29 -7.39 2.66
CA ILE A 45 -6.72 -8.76 3.02
C ILE A 45 -5.61 -9.77 2.71
N ASP A 46 -5.01 -9.69 1.52
CA ASP A 46 -3.97 -10.64 1.13
C ASP A 46 -2.68 -10.46 1.96
N GLN A 47 -2.35 -9.21 2.31
CA GLN A 47 -1.28 -8.91 3.28
C GLN A 47 -1.56 -9.55 4.65
N LEU A 48 -2.80 -9.43 5.16
CA LEU A 48 -3.18 -10.03 6.45
C LEU A 48 -3.14 -11.56 6.42
N LYS A 49 -3.52 -12.20 5.30
CA LYS A 49 -3.43 -13.66 5.16
C LYS A 49 -1.98 -14.14 5.24
N VAL A 50 -1.06 -13.46 4.56
CA VAL A 50 0.37 -13.80 4.62
C VAL A 50 0.90 -13.62 6.04
N PHE A 51 0.57 -12.50 6.69
CA PHE A 51 1.00 -12.25 8.07
C PHE A 51 0.44 -13.30 9.05
N ALA A 52 -0.84 -13.66 8.94
CA ALA A 52 -1.47 -14.69 9.76
C ALA A 52 -0.81 -16.06 9.56
N LYS A 53 -0.46 -16.42 8.32
CA LYS A 53 0.31 -17.64 8.03
C LYS A 53 1.66 -17.62 8.75
N MET A 54 2.40 -16.51 8.69
CA MET A 54 3.70 -16.39 9.36
C MET A 54 3.59 -16.51 10.89
N ILE A 55 2.51 -15.98 11.49
CA ILE A 55 2.22 -16.19 12.92
C ILE A 55 1.98 -17.67 13.21
N ASN A 56 1.14 -18.35 12.41
CA ASN A 56 0.83 -19.76 12.62
C ASN A 56 2.06 -20.67 12.48
N GLU A 57 3.04 -20.27 11.66
CA GLU A 57 4.31 -20.97 11.48
C GLU A 57 5.37 -20.61 12.55
N GLY A 58 5.05 -19.72 13.50
CA GLY A 58 5.97 -19.31 14.57
C GLY A 58 7.10 -18.39 14.10
N LEU A 59 6.95 -17.75 12.93
CA LEU A 59 7.97 -16.87 12.33
C LEU A 59 7.89 -15.42 12.81
N VAL A 60 6.85 -15.06 13.55
CA VAL A 60 6.61 -13.70 14.05
C VAL A 60 6.61 -13.72 15.57
N TYR A 61 7.39 -12.82 16.17
CA TYR A 61 7.45 -12.61 17.61
C TYR A 61 7.52 -11.12 17.93
N GLN A 62 7.27 -10.76 19.19
CA GLN A 62 7.35 -9.39 19.69
C GLN A 62 8.49 -9.29 20.69
N ASP A 63 9.28 -8.22 20.60
CA ASP A 63 10.38 -7.92 21.52
C ASP A 63 10.64 -6.40 21.56
N TYR A 64 11.50 -5.96 22.48
CA TYR A 64 11.85 -4.56 22.68
C TYR A 64 13.07 -4.18 21.85
N LYS A 65 12.91 -3.18 21.00
CA LYS A 65 13.99 -2.57 20.23
C LYS A 65 13.99 -1.06 20.47
N PRO A 66 15.12 -0.43 20.83
CA PRO A 66 15.20 1.02 20.87
C PRO A 66 14.97 1.58 19.46
N ILE A 67 14.00 2.48 19.34
CA ILE A 67 13.65 3.18 18.10
C ILE A 67 13.69 4.69 18.36
N TYR A 68 13.90 5.47 17.30
CA TYR A 68 13.68 6.92 17.38
C TYR A 68 12.21 7.16 17.68
N TRP A 69 11.97 7.86 18.79
CA TRP A 69 10.64 8.26 19.22
C TRP A 69 10.41 9.73 18.94
#